data_AF-W4PK28-F1
#
_entry.id   AF-W4PK28-F1
#
_cell.length_a   1.000
_cell.length_b   1.000
_cell.length_c   1.000
_cell.angle_alpha   90.00
_cell.angle_beta   90.00
_cell.angle_gamma   90.00
#
_symmetry.space_group_name_H-M   'P 1'
#
loop_
_entity.id
_entity.type
_entity.pdbx_description
1 polymer ?
#
loop_
_entity_poly.entity_id
_entity_poly.type
_entity_poly.pdbx_seq_one_letter_code
_entity_poly.pdbx_strand_id
1 'polypeptide(L)'
;MTPTKSQNSNMLLAFLTLLGVIAIVAVVGFFMLRKGPEIIQGQAEATEYRVSSKVPGRILEFRVKEGQKVNAGDTLAILEAPDVMAKMEQARAAEAAARAQNEKAIKGTRQEQIQAAYEMWQKAQAGVIIAEKSYTRIKNLHEQGVMPAQKLDEVTAQRDAAIATEKAAKSQYTMAKNGAEREDKMAAEALVNRAKGAVAEVESYIKETYLIAQTAGEVSEIFPKVGELVGTGAHHEYCRIG
;
A
#
# COMPACT_ATOMS: atom_id res chain seq x y z
N MET A 1 -6.74 47.77 118.07
CA MET A 1 -5.96 48.20 116.87
C MET A 1 -5.59 46.96 116.09
N THR A 2 -5.98 46.92 114.82
CA THR A 2 -5.95 45.81 113.85
C THR A 2 -4.54 45.40 113.41
N PRO A 3 -4.22 44.12 113.17
CA PRO A 3 -3.01 43.76 112.46
C PRO A 3 -3.27 43.76 110.95
N THR A 4 -2.43 44.52 110.25
CA THR A 4 -2.47 44.81 108.82
C THR A 4 -2.08 43.57 108.01
N LYS A 5 -3.01 43.05 107.22
CA LYS A 5 -2.80 41.92 106.30
C LYS A 5 -1.89 42.37 105.15
N SER A 6 -0.72 41.72 105.03
CA SER A 6 0.26 41.92 103.96
C SER A 6 -0.38 41.74 102.58
N GLN A 7 -0.70 42.84 101.90
CA GLN A 7 -1.24 42.88 100.53
C GLN A 7 -0.17 42.56 99.46
N ASN A 8 1.12 42.53 99.82
CA ASN A 8 2.21 42.43 98.85
C ASN A 8 2.46 41.00 98.34
N SER A 9 2.09 39.96 99.10
CA SER A 9 2.26 38.57 98.67
C SER A 9 1.22 38.15 97.62
N ASN A 10 -0.01 38.67 97.71
CA ASN A 10 -1.07 38.41 96.72
C ASN A 10 -0.83 39.12 95.38
N MET A 11 -0.21 40.32 95.38
CA MET A 11 0.18 41.02 94.14
C MET A 11 1.33 40.31 93.42
N LEU A 12 2.32 39.78 94.16
CA LEU A 12 3.44 39.03 93.59
C LEU A 12 3.00 37.67 93.01
N LEU A 13 2.09 36.97 93.71
CA LEU A 13 1.45 35.75 93.23
C LEU A 13 0.63 36.00 91.95
N ALA A 14 -0.15 37.09 91.89
CA ALA A 14 -0.89 37.45 90.69
C ALA A 14 0.03 37.71 89.48
N PHE A 15 1.15 38.40 89.69
CA PHE A 15 2.14 38.66 88.63
C PHE A 15 2.80 37.38 88.12
N LEU A 16 3.19 36.46 89.01
CA LEU A 16 3.76 35.17 88.65
C LEU A 16 2.77 34.28 87.89
N THR A 17 1.49 34.28 88.29
CA THR A 17 0.44 33.55 87.55
C THR A 17 0.21 34.11 86.16
N LEU A 18 0.22 35.45 86.00
CA LEU A 18 0.05 36.10 84.70
C LEU A 18 1.24 35.81 83.77
N LEU A 19 2.47 35.84 84.30
CA LEU A 19 3.69 35.49 83.56
C LEU A 19 3.69 34.01 83.14
N GLY A 20 3.22 33.12 84.02
CA GLY A 20 3.05 31.70 83.71
C GLY A 20 2.03 31.47 82.58
N VAL A 21 0.88 32.17 82.61
CA VAL A 21 -0.12 32.09 81.55
C VAL A 21 0.43 32.61 80.22
N ILE A 22 1.17 33.74 80.23
CA ILE A 22 1.80 34.28 79.02
C ILE A 22 2.83 33.29 78.46
N ALA A 23 3.65 32.68 79.31
CA ALA A 23 4.63 31.67 78.89
C ALA A 23 3.95 30.43 78.29
N ILE A 24 2.84 29.96 78.87
CA ILE A 24 2.07 28.84 78.35
C ILE A 24 1.45 29.21 76.99
N VAL A 25 0.85 30.38 76.85
CA VAL A 25 0.27 30.86 75.57
C VAL A 25 1.36 31.02 74.51
N ALA A 26 2.56 31.49 74.87
CA ALA A 26 3.68 31.60 73.95
C ALA A 26 4.21 30.23 73.51
N VAL A 27 4.31 29.25 74.42
CA VAL A 27 4.74 27.88 74.10
C VAL A 27 3.71 27.16 73.24
N VAL A 28 2.41 27.27 73.58
CA VAL A 28 1.32 26.69 72.79
C VAL A 28 1.23 27.37 71.42
N GLY A 29 1.34 28.70 71.37
CA GLY A 29 1.40 29.45 70.11
C GLY A 29 2.58 29.02 69.25
N PHE A 30 3.78 28.87 69.83
CA PHE A 30 4.97 28.41 69.10
C PHE A 30 4.81 26.98 68.58
N PHE A 31 4.18 26.09 69.36
CA PHE A 31 3.93 24.71 68.94
C PHE A 31 2.83 24.61 67.88
N MET A 32 1.83 25.48 67.95
CA MET A 32 0.70 25.52 67.01
C MET A 32 1.03 26.29 65.71
N LEU A 33 2.04 27.18 65.74
CA LEU A 33 2.59 27.84 64.55
C LEU A 33 3.70 27.05 63.84
N ARG A 34 4.03 25.83 64.27
CA ARG A 34 4.86 24.92 63.48
C ARG A 34 4.08 24.52 62.23
N LYS A 35 4.32 25.26 61.14
CA LYS A 35 3.82 24.94 59.79
C LYS A 35 4.17 23.47 59.50
N GLY A 36 3.14 22.67 59.21
CA GLY A 36 3.31 21.27 58.83
C GLY A 36 4.20 21.13 57.59
N PRO A 37 4.70 19.92 57.30
CA PRO A 37 5.57 19.68 56.15
C PRO A 37 4.90 20.21 54.88
N GLU A 38 5.56 21.14 54.21
CA GLU A 38 5.10 21.76 52.97
C GLU A 38 5.11 20.70 51.86
N ILE A 39 3.93 20.20 51.49
CA ILE A 39 3.79 19.23 50.40
C ILE A 39 3.93 20.00 49.09
N ILE A 40 5.14 19.98 48.53
CA ILE A 40 5.40 20.53 47.20
C ILE A 40 4.80 19.56 46.17
N GLN A 41 3.59 19.86 45.70
CA GLN A 41 3.03 19.20 44.53
C GLN A 41 3.69 19.78 43.28
N GLY A 42 4.61 19.02 42.68
CA GLY A 42 5.14 19.30 41.35
C GLY A 42 4.32 18.59 40.28
N GLN A 43 4.09 19.26 39.16
CA GLN A 43 3.62 18.65 37.92
C GLN A 43 4.80 18.59 36.96
N ALA A 44 5.12 17.39 36.46
CA ALA A 44 6.04 17.20 35.36
C ALA A 44 5.22 16.96 34.10
N GLU A 45 5.36 17.84 33.10
CA GLU A 45 4.70 17.70 31.81
C GLU A 45 5.70 17.10 30.82
N ALA A 46 5.38 15.93 30.28
CA ALA A 46 6.16 15.26 29.25
C ALA A 46 5.41 15.34 27.92
N THR A 47 6.16 15.52 26.82
CA THR A 47 5.56 15.50 25.47
C THR A 47 5.44 14.06 25.02
N GLU A 48 4.22 13.57 24.93
CA GLU A 48 3.95 12.17 24.60
C GLU A 48 3.55 12.00 23.12
N TYR A 49 4.14 11.02 22.44
CA TYR A 49 3.71 10.57 21.11
C TYR A 49 3.05 9.19 21.17
N ARG A 50 1.98 9.01 20.40
CA ARG A 50 1.23 7.75 20.30
C ARG A 50 1.55 7.06 18.98
N VAL A 51 2.12 5.87 19.07
CA VAL A 51 2.36 5.03 17.89
C VAL A 51 1.14 4.13 17.68
N SER A 52 0.58 4.11 16.46
CA SER A 52 -0.54 3.24 16.10
C SER A 52 -0.36 2.60 14.73
N SER A 53 -0.92 1.39 14.55
CA SER A 53 -0.89 0.70 13.25
C SER A 53 -1.99 1.20 12.32
N LYS A 54 -1.65 1.30 11.03
CA LYS A 54 -2.60 1.59 9.94
C LYS A 54 -3.37 0.36 9.46
N VAL A 55 -2.99 -0.83 9.91
CA VAL A 55 -3.53 -2.11 9.42
C VAL A 55 -4.11 -2.90 10.59
N PRO A 56 -5.32 -3.48 10.45
CA PRO A 56 -5.87 -4.31 11.50
C PRO A 56 -5.13 -5.65 11.55
N GLY A 57 -4.82 -6.13 12.76
CA GLY A 57 -4.04 -7.34 12.94
C GLY A 57 -4.06 -7.82 14.38
N ARG A 58 -3.40 -8.93 14.66
CA ARG A 58 -3.19 -9.43 16.02
C ARG A 58 -1.77 -9.09 16.47
N ILE A 59 -1.58 -8.66 17.71
CA ILE A 59 -0.21 -8.47 18.23
C ILE A 59 0.46 -9.84 18.35
N LEU A 60 1.54 -10.06 17.59
CA LEU A 60 2.36 -11.26 17.66
C LEU A 60 3.35 -11.17 18.82
N GLU A 61 4.11 -10.08 18.88
CA GLU A 61 5.07 -9.80 19.95
C GLU A 61 5.38 -8.31 20.07
N PHE A 62 5.80 -7.90 21.28
CA PHE A 62 6.45 -6.63 21.51
C PHE A 62 7.96 -6.85 21.64
N ARG A 63 8.74 -6.01 20.96
CA ARG A 63 10.22 -6.04 21.01
C ARG A 63 10.82 -5.06 22.01
N VAL A 64 9.96 -4.31 22.69
CA VAL A 64 10.32 -3.32 23.70
C VAL A 64 9.56 -3.56 24.99
N LYS A 65 10.04 -2.95 26.07
CA LYS A 65 9.41 -2.97 27.40
C LYS A 65 9.14 -1.55 27.88
N GLU A 66 8.21 -1.39 28.80
CA GLU A 66 8.00 -0.12 29.51
C GLU A 66 9.29 0.32 30.23
N GLY A 67 9.59 1.61 30.16
CA GLY A 67 10.83 2.23 30.61
C GLY A 67 12.03 2.04 29.69
N GLN A 68 11.88 1.35 28.54
CA GLN A 68 12.98 1.15 27.60
C GLN A 68 13.16 2.39 26.70
N LYS A 69 14.41 2.84 26.54
CA LYS A 69 14.77 3.86 25.55
C LYS A 69 14.83 3.26 24.16
N VAL A 70 14.19 3.93 23.21
CA VAL A 70 14.12 3.56 21.78
C VAL A 70 14.63 4.71 20.93
N ASN A 71 15.16 4.37 19.76
CA ASN A 71 15.57 5.34 18.74
C ASN A 71 14.57 5.37 17.58
N ALA A 72 14.62 6.43 16.78
CA ALA A 72 13.85 6.48 15.54
C ALA A 72 14.24 5.31 14.61
N GLY A 73 13.24 4.58 14.13
CA GLY A 73 13.40 3.37 13.30
C GLY A 73 13.35 2.05 14.06
N ASP A 74 13.41 2.07 15.40
CA ASP A 74 13.33 0.83 16.19
C ASP A 74 11.93 0.19 16.08
N THR A 75 11.89 -1.13 15.90
CA THR A 75 10.63 -1.89 15.88
C THR A 75 10.12 -2.09 17.30
N LEU A 76 8.92 -1.60 17.57
CA LEU A 76 8.24 -1.66 18.87
C LEU A 76 7.39 -2.93 18.98
N ALA A 77 6.60 -3.23 17.95
CA ALA A 77 5.67 -4.35 17.92
C ALA A 77 5.59 -4.97 16.53
N ILE A 78 5.29 -6.27 16.50
CA ILE A 78 5.00 -7.00 15.26
C ILE A 78 3.55 -7.44 15.30
N LEU A 79 2.83 -7.12 14.22
CA LEU A 79 1.46 -7.54 14.02
C LEU A 79 1.42 -8.72 13.04
N GLU A 80 0.59 -9.69 13.35
CA GLU A 80 0.20 -10.76 12.44
C GLU A 80 -1.09 -10.36 11.73
N ALA A 81 -1.03 -10.25 10.39
CA ALA A 81 -2.15 -9.90 9.54
C ALA A 81 -2.26 -10.90 8.37
N PRO A 82 -2.84 -12.10 8.60
CA PRO A 82 -2.92 -13.14 7.56
C PRO A 82 -3.73 -12.68 6.34
N ASP A 83 -4.71 -11.80 6.54
CA ASP A 83 -5.53 -11.22 5.46
C ASP A 83 -4.70 -10.37 4.50
N VAL A 84 -3.70 -9.65 5.00
CA VAL A 84 -2.81 -8.82 4.16
C VAL A 84 -1.86 -9.71 3.37
N MET A 85 -1.35 -10.79 3.99
CA MET A 85 -0.53 -11.78 3.29
C MET A 85 -1.32 -12.49 2.18
N ALA A 86 -2.57 -12.87 2.46
CA ALA A 86 -3.45 -13.46 1.44
C ALA A 86 -3.72 -12.48 0.28
N LYS A 87 -3.94 -11.20 0.58
CA LYS A 87 -4.07 -10.15 -0.45
C LYS A 87 -2.79 -9.94 -1.25
N MET A 88 -1.62 -10.08 -0.64
CA MET A 88 -0.33 -9.99 -1.34
C MET A 88 -0.17 -11.14 -2.34
N GLU A 89 -0.47 -12.37 -1.93
CA GLU A 89 -0.46 -13.52 -2.84
C GLU A 89 -1.45 -13.34 -3.99
N GLN A 90 -2.65 -12.83 -3.71
CA GLN A 90 -3.64 -12.51 -4.74
C GLN A 90 -3.12 -11.42 -5.71
N ALA A 91 -2.52 -10.34 -5.20
CA ALA A 91 -1.97 -9.27 -6.02
C ALA A 91 -0.79 -9.75 -6.88
N ARG A 92 0.10 -10.58 -6.34
CA ARG A 92 1.20 -11.21 -7.08
C ARG A 92 0.71 -12.14 -8.17
N ALA A 93 -0.32 -12.95 -7.88
CA ALA A 93 -0.95 -13.80 -8.89
C ALA A 93 -1.56 -12.97 -10.02
N ALA A 94 -2.20 -11.84 -9.70
CA ALA A 94 -2.73 -10.91 -10.69
C ALA A 94 -1.62 -10.25 -11.53
N GLU A 95 -0.48 -9.88 -10.92
CA GLU A 95 0.69 -9.37 -11.63
C GLU A 95 1.28 -10.42 -12.57
N ALA A 96 1.43 -11.66 -12.12
CA ALA A 96 1.91 -12.77 -12.93
C ALA A 96 0.99 -13.04 -14.13
N ALA A 97 -0.33 -13.01 -13.91
CA ALA A 97 -1.31 -13.15 -14.99
C ALA A 97 -1.22 -12.00 -16.01
N ALA A 98 -1.12 -10.75 -15.54
CA ALA A 98 -0.95 -9.58 -16.43
C ALA A 98 0.37 -9.65 -17.22
N ARG A 99 1.45 -10.10 -16.58
CA ARG A 99 2.75 -10.30 -17.23
C ARG A 99 2.68 -11.35 -18.32
N ALA A 100 2.02 -12.48 -18.06
CA ALA A 100 1.81 -13.53 -19.06
C ALA A 100 0.97 -13.02 -20.25
N GLN A 101 -0.03 -12.18 -20.01
CA GLN A 101 -0.80 -11.53 -21.08
C GLN A 101 0.06 -10.57 -21.91
N ASN A 102 0.91 -9.78 -21.26
CA ASN A 102 1.84 -8.88 -21.96
C ASN A 102 2.86 -9.66 -22.79
N GLU A 103 3.44 -10.73 -22.26
CA GLU A 103 4.33 -11.62 -23.03
C GLU A 103 3.63 -12.24 -24.23
N LYS A 104 2.36 -12.63 -24.09
CA LYS A 104 1.54 -13.13 -25.20
C LYS A 104 1.33 -12.06 -26.27
N ALA A 105 1.05 -10.81 -25.88
CA ALA A 105 0.90 -9.68 -26.80
C ALA A 105 2.22 -9.35 -27.52
N ILE A 106 3.37 -9.40 -26.82
CA ILE A 106 4.69 -9.16 -27.39
C ILE A 106 5.12 -10.28 -28.35
N LYS A 107 4.94 -11.55 -27.95
CA LYS A 107 5.22 -12.72 -28.81
C LYS A 107 4.36 -12.70 -30.08
N GLY A 108 3.20 -12.05 -30.02
CA GLY A 108 2.33 -11.84 -31.17
C GLY A 108 1.78 -13.16 -31.73
N THR A 109 1.59 -13.17 -33.05
CA THR A 109 1.05 -14.32 -33.78
C THR A 109 2.03 -15.49 -33.75
N ARG A 110 1.52 -16.71 -33.52
CA ARG A 110 2.37 -17.91 -33.50
C ARG A 110 2.95 -18.19 -34.88
N GLN A 111 4.15 -18.77 -34.94
CA GLN A 111 4.82 -19.08 -36.21
C GLN A 111 3.98 -20.00 -37.11
N GLU A 112 3.24 -20.94 -36.52
CA GLU A 112 2.36 -21.84 -37.28
C GLU A 112 1.23 -21.09 -37.99
N GLN A 113 0.71 -20.01 -37.39
CA GLN A 113 -0.33 -19.18 -38.00
C GLN A 113 0.24 -18.30 -39.12
N ILE A 114 1.44 -17.75 -38.93
CA ILE A 114 2.15 -16.99 -39.99
C ILE A 114 2.42 -17.90 -41.18
N GLN A 115 2.89 -19.13 -40.92
CA GLN A 115 3.17 -20.12 -41.95
C GLN A 115 1.90 -20.55 -42.70
N ALA A 116 0.80 -20.81 -41.99
CA ALA A 116 -0.47 -21.13 -42.63
C ALA A 116 -0.99 -19.98 -43.52
N ALA A 117 -0.89 -18.73 -43.05
CA ALA A 117 -1.27 -17.56 -43.84
C ALA A 117 -0.36 -17.36 -45.07
N TYR A 118 0.94 -17.65 -44.93
CA TYR A 118 1.90 -17.64 -46.04
C TYR A 118 1.54 -18.68 -47.09
N GLU A 119 1.22 -19.92 -46.68
CA GLU A 119 0.80 -20.98 -47.60
C GLU A 119 -0.51 -20.65 -48.33
N MET A 120 -1.46 -20.00 -47.66
CA MET A 120 -2.67 -19.49 -48.31
C MET A 120 -2.36 -18.42 -49.36
N TRP A 121 -1.43 -17.50 -49.06
CA TRP A 121 -0.97 -16.51 -50.04
C TRP A 121 -0.28 -17.16 -51.23
N GLN A 122 0.60 -18.14 -51.00
CA GLN A 122 1.28 -18.90 -52.07
C GLN A 122 0.27 -19.64 -52.97
N LYS A 123 -0.75 -20.25 -52.38
CA LYS A 123 -1.84 -20.90 -53.13
C LYS A 123 -2.62 -19.90 -53.99
N ALA A 124 -2.95 -18.73 -53.44
CA ALA A 124 -3.67 -17.69 -54.19
C ALA A 124 -2.80 -17.12 -55.33
N GLN A 125 -1.50 -16.94 -55.10
CA GLN A 125 -0.55 -16.51 -56.12
C GLN A 125 -0.45 -17.53 -57.26
N ALA A 126 -0.41 -18.83 -56.97
CA ALA A 126 -0.45 -19.87 -57.99
C ALA A 126 -1.75 -19.81 -58.82
N GLY A 127 -2.88 -19.49 -58.17
CA GLY A 127 -4.16 -19.25 -58.85
C GLY A 127 -4.12 -18.09 -59.84
N VAL A 128 -3.51 -16.96 -59.45
CA VAL A 128 -3.30 -15.80 -60.34
C VAL A 128 -2.48 -16.18 -61.57
N ILE A 129 -1.37 -16.91 -61.38
CA ILE A 129 -0.50 -17.34 -62.50
C ILE A 129 -1.28 -18.17 -63.52
N ILE A 130 -2.15 -19.07 -63.05
CA ILE A 130 -3.00 -19.90 -63.93
C ILE A 130 -4.03 -19.03 -64.66
N ALA A 131 -4.67 -18.11 -63.96
CA ALA A 131 -5.68 -17.22 -64.53
C ALA A 131 -5.07 -16.24 -65.56
N GLU A 132 -3.88 -15.68 -65.30
CA GLU A 132 -3.15 -14.82 -66.23
C GLU A 132 -2.71 -15.55 -67.50
N LYS A 133 -2.20 -16.78 -67.37
CA LYS A 133 -1.85 -17.61 -68.52
C LYS A 133 -3.08 -17.92 -69.37
N SER A 134 -4.23 -18.18 -68.73
CA SER A 134 -5.49 -18.44 -69.41
C SER A 134 -6.01 -17.19 -70.12
N TYR A 135 -6.00 -16.04 -69.44
CA TYR A 135 -6.37 -14.75 -70.02
C TYR A 135 -5.52 -14.42 -71.25
N THR A 136 -4.19 -14.52 -71.13
CA THR A 136 -3.27 -14.24 -72.24
C THR A 136 -3.53 -15.16 -73.44
N ARG A 137 -3.76 -16.45 -73.20
CA ARG A 137 -4.07 -17.42 -74.25
C ARG A 137 -5.37 -17.09 -74.98
N ILE A 138 -6.43 -16.80 -74.23
CA ILE A 138 -7.75 -16.49 -74.79
C ILE A 138 -7.75 -15.14 -75.52
N LYS A 139 -7.04 -14.14 -74.99
CA LYS A 139 -6.84 -12.84 -75.65
C LYS A 139 -6.20 -13.00 -77.03
N ASN A 140 -5.10 -13.76 -77.11
CA ASN A 140 -4.42 -14.00 -78.39
C ASN A 140 -5.33 -14.73 -79.40
N LEU A 141 -6.11 -15.71 -78.95
CA LEU A 141 -7.06 -16.44 -79.83
C LEU A 141 -8.26 -15.58 -80.25
N HIS A 142 -8.72 -14.66 -79.39
CA HIS A 142 -9.76 -13.70 -79.74
C HIS A 142 -9.26 -12.68 -80.77
N GLU A 143 -8.04 -12.17 -80.61
CA GLU A 143 -7.39 -11.26 -81.57
C GLU A 143 -7.17 -11.93 -82.94
N GLN A 144 -7.00 -13.25 -82.96
CA GLN A 144 -6.95 -14.07 -84.19
C GLN A 144 -8.34 -14.40 -84.77
N GLY A 145 -9.43 -13.93 -84.16
CA GLY A 145 -10.81 -14.15 -84.62
C GLY A 145 -11.39 -15.53 -84.32
N VAL A 146 -10.71 -16.35 -83.51
CA VAL A 146 -11.05 -17.77 -83.28
C VAL A 146 -11.90 -17.99 -82.01
N MET A 147 -12.18 -16.93 -81.23
CA MET A 147 -12.85 -17.01 -79.93
C MET A 147 -13.90 -15.89 -79.76
N PRO A 148 -15.08 -16.14 -79.15
CA PRO A 148 -16.06 -15.09 -78.86
C PRO A 148 -15.60 -14.07 -77.80
N ALA A 149 -16.05 -12.82 -77.92
CA ALA A 149 -15.78 -11.76 -76.93
C ALA A 149 -16.28 -12.12 -75.52
N GLN A 150 -17.45 -12.76 -75.42
CA GLN A 150 -17.99 -13.26 -74.14
C GLN A 150 -17.00 -14.14 -73.38
N LYS A 151 -16.21 -14.97 -74.09
CA LYS A 151 -15.24 -15.85 -73.42
C LYS A 151 -14.03 -15.07 -72.90
N LEU A 152 -13.62 -14.02 -73.62
CA LEU A 152 -12.58 -13.10 -73.17
C LEU A 152 -13.03 -12.36 -71.90
N ASP A 153 -14.25 -11.85 -71.87
CA ASP A 153 -14.81 -11.15 -70.71
C ASP A 153 -14.87 -12.07 -69.48
N GLU A 154 -15.31 -13.33 -69.66
CA GLU A 154 -15.37 -14.33 -68.59
C GLU A 154 -13.98 -14.59 -67.97
N VAL A 155 -12.94 -14.82 -68.78
CA VAL A 155 -11.59 -15.06 -68.25
C VAL A 155 -10.92 -13.80 -67.69
N THR A 156 -11.31 -12.62 -68.19
CA THR A 156 -10.89 -11.33 -67.63
C THR A 156 -11.43 -11.19 -66.22
N ALA A 157 -12.73 -11.40 -66.03
CA ALA A 157 -13.37 -11.39 -64.71
C ALA A 157 -12.76 -12.44 -63.78
N GLN A 158 -12.44 -13.63 -64.28
CA GLN A 158 -11.82 -14.70 -63.49
C GLN A 158 -10.39 -14.35 -63.05
N ARG A 159 -9.59 -13.72 -63.92
CA ARG A 159 -8.26 -13.19 -63.57
C ARG A 159 -8.37 -12.12 -62.50
N ASP A 160 -9.27 -11.16 -62.68
CA ASP A 160 -9.42 -10.04 -61.75
C ASP A 160 -9.90 -10.53 -60.37
N ALA A 161 -10.79 -11.52 -60.33
CA ALA A 161 -11.19 -12.20 -59.10
C ALA A 161 -10.01 -12.93 -58.41
N ALA A 162 -9.15 -13.60 -59.19
CA ALA A 162 -7.96 -14.26 -58.66
C ALA A 162 -6.95 -13.25 -58.07
N ILE A 163 -6.72 -12.12 -58.74
CA ILE A 163 -5.86 -11.04 -58.26
C ILE A 163 -6.41 -10.45 -56.95
N ALA A 164 -7.73 -10.19 -56.89
CA ALA A 164 -8.37 -9.71 -55.67
C ALA A 164 -8.19 -10.71 -54.51
N THR A 165 -8.28 -12.02 -54.79
CA THR A 165 -8.08 -13.09 -53.80
C THR A 165 -6.62 -13.13 -53.31
N GLU A 166 -5.64 -13.01 -54.20
CA GLU A 166 -4.22 -12.95 -53.83
C GLU A 166 -3.91 -11.73 -52.95
N LYS A 167 -4.46 -10.56 -53.30
CA LYS A 167 -4.32 -9.34 -52.50
C LYS A 167 -4.93 -9.51 -51.10
N ALA A 168 -6.09 -10.12 -50.99
CA ALA A 168 -6.72 -10.42 -49.70
C ALA A 168 -5.87 -11.37 -48.85
N ALA A 169 -5.38 -12.47 -49.44
CA ALA A 169 -4.52 -13.44 -48.75
C ALA A 169 -3.18 -12.82 -48.32
N LYS A 170 -2.57 -11.97 -49.16
CA LYS A 170 -1.35 -11.23 -48.84
C LYS A 170 -1.55 -10.26 -47.67
N SER A 171 -2.70 -9.57 -47.65
CA SER A 171 -3.08 -8.72 -46.52
C SER A 171 -3.19 -9.53 -45.23
N GLN A 172 -3.83 -10.70 -45.29
CA GLN A 172 -3.96 -11.62 -44.15
C GLN A 172 -2.59 -12.09 -43.62
N TYR A 173 -1.67 -12.47 -44.51
CA TYR A 173 -0.30 -12.82 -44.16
C TYR A 173 0.45 -11.64 -43.52
N THR A 174 0.29 -10.43 -44.07
CA THR A 174 0.94 -9.23 -43.54
C THR A 174 0.42 -8.88 -42.14
N MET A 175 -0.89 -8.98 -41.91
CA MET A 175 -1.49 -8.81 -40.59
C MET A 175 -0.95 -9.86 -39.61
N ALA A 176 -0.91 -11.13 -40.01
CA ALA A 176 -0.36 -12.21 -39.19
C ALA A 176 1.12 -11.97 -38.84
N LYS A 177 1.93 -11.51 -39.81
CA LYS A 177 3.36 -11.23 -39.65
C LYS A 177 3.63 -10.01 -38.77
N ASN A 178 2.86 -8.94 -38.92
CA ASN A 178 3.00 -7.73 -38.11
C ASN A 178 2.60 -7.98 -36.65
N GLY A 179 1.71 -8.94 -36.42
CA GLY A 179 1.31 -9.38 -35.07
C GLY A 179 0.46 -8.33 -34.36
N ALA A 180 0.52 -8.34 -33.02
CA ALA A 180 -0.21 -7.38 -32.21
C ALA A 180 0.29 -5.95 -32.48
N GLU A 181 -0.66 -5.02 -32.57
CA GLU A 181 -0.36 -3.61 -32.81
C GLU A 181 0.41 -3.00 -31.63
N ARG A 182 1.06 -1.86 -31.87
CA ARG A 182 1.82 -1.18 -30.82
C ARG A 182 0.90 -0.74 -29.68
N GLU A 183 -0.30 -0.33 -30.04
CA GLU A 183 -1.39 0.08 -29.17
C GLU A 183 -1.80 -1.08 -28.23
N ASP A 184 -1.93 -2.29 -28.76
CA ASP A 184 -2.22 -3.49 -27.96
C ASP A 184 -1.09 -3.82 -26.99
N LYS A 185 0.17 -3.71 -27.43
CA LYS A 185 1.34 -3.94 -26.58
C LYS A 185 1.42 -2.91 -25.45
N MET A 186 1.17 -1.64 -25.76
CA MET A 186 1.13 -0.57 -24.76
C MET A 186 -0.02 -0.78 -23.76
N ALA A 187 -1.19 -1.22 -24.23
CA ALA A 187 -2.31 -1.54 -23.35
C ALA A 187 -2.00 -2.70 -22.41
N ALA A 188 -1.35 -3.77 -22.92
CA ALA A 188 -0.94 -4.91 -22.11
C ALA A 188 0.15 -4.52 -21.09
N GLU A 189 1.11 -3.67 -21.46
CA GLU A 189 2.09 -3.11 -20.54
C GLU A 189 1.44 -2.24 -19.46
N ALA A 190 0.44 -1.42 -19.80
CA ALA A 190 -0.30 -0.62 -18.84
C ALA A 190 -1.03 -1.52 -17.81
N LEU A 191 -1.56 -2.67 -18.23
CA LEU A 191 -2.16 -3.65 -17.30
C LEU A 191 -1.13 -4.22 -16.32
N VAL A 192 0.09 -4.51 -16.78
CA VAL A 192 1.19 -4.94 -15.90
C VAL A 192 1.54 -3.85 -14.89
N ASN A 193 1.66 -2.60 -15.34
CA ASN A 193 1.99 -1.48 -14.46
C ASN A 193 0.89 -1.22 -13.42
N ARG A 194 -0.39 -1.37 -13.81
CA ARG A 194 -1.51 -1.33 -12.86
C ARG A 194 -1.41 -2.44 -11.81
N ALA A 195 -1.11 -3.67 -12.23
CA ALA A 195 -0.98 -4.81 -11.32
C ALA A 195 0.22 -4.64 -10.37
N LYS A 196 1.36 -4.12 -10.85
CA LYS A 196 2.50 -3.73 -10.01
C LYS A 196 2.12 -2.68 -8.98
N GLY A 197 1.31 -1.69 -9.36
CA GLY A 197 0.78 -0.69 -8.44
C GLY A 197 -0.02 -1.32 -7.30
N ALA A 198 -0.89 -2.29 -7.63
CA ALA A 198 -1.65 -3.03 -6.62
C ALA A 198 -0.75 -3.87 -5.69
N VAL A 199 0.32 -4.49 -6.22
CA VAL A 199 1.31 -5.19 -5.38
C VAL A 199 2.01 -4.22 -4.44
N ALA A 200 2.45 -3.07 -4.95
CA ALA A 200 3.14 -2.05 -4.15
C ALA A 200 2.24 -1.47 -3.04
N GLU A 201 0.94 -1.31 -3.32
CA GLU A 201 -0.05 -0.88 -2.32
C GLU A 201 -0.15 -1.89 -1.17
N VAL A 202 -0.28 -3.20 -1.48
CA VAL A 202 -0.34 -4.23 -0.44
C VAL A 202 1.00 -4.39 0.28
N GLU A 203 2.13 -4.20 -0.42
CA GLU A 203 3.46 -4.20 0.20
C GLU A 203 3.60 -3.08 1.22
N SER A 204 3.01 -1.91 0.96
CA SER A 204 2.94 -0.81 1.92
C SER A 204 2.20 -1.26 3.18
N TYR A 205 1.06 -1.95 3.04
CA TYR A 205 0.34 -2.50 4.19
C TYR A 205 1.13 -3.55 4.97
N ILE A 206 1.94 -4.39 4.31
CA ILE A 206 2.83 -5.32 5.00
C ILE A 206 3.90 -4.57 5.80
N LYS A 207 4.43 -3.46 5.29
CA LYS A 207 5.41 -2.66 6.05
C LYS A 207 4.79 -2.08 7.32
N GLU A 208 3.50 -1.74 7.28
CA GLU A 208 2.73 -1.23 8.42
C GLU A 208 2.34 -2.32 9.44
N THR A 209 2.66 -3.60 9.20
CA THR A 209 2.56 -4.65 10.25
C THR A 209 3.71 -4.59 11.23
N TYR A 210 4.80 -3.87 10.90
CA TYR A 210 5.90 -3.58 11.80
C TYR A 210 5.69 -2.18 12.37
N LEU A 211 5.39 -2.12 13.66
CA LEU A 211 5.22 -0.84 14.32
C LEU A 211 6.60 -0.28 14.67
N ILE A 212 6.97 0.86 14.09
CA ILE A 212 8.26 1.51 14.29
C ILE A 212 8.15 2.80 15.09
N ALA A 213 9.18 3.13 15.87
CA ALA A 213 9.31 4.43 16.52
C ALA A 213 9.66 5.51 15.49
N GLN A 214 8.87 6.59 15.40
CA GLN A 214 9.17 7.72 14.50
C GLN A 214 10.20 8.69 15.09
N THR A 215 10.35 8.69 16.42
CA THR A 215 11.30 9.54 17.16
C THR A 215 11.98 8.72 18.25
N ALA A 216 13.14 9.19 18.71
CA ALA A 216 13.77 8.65 19.91
C ALA A 216 13.04 9.12 21.18
N GLY A 217 13.00 8.27 22.21
CA GLY A 217 12.41 8.59 23.52
C GLY A 217 12.29 7.36 24.41
N GLU A 218 11.53 7.44 25.50
CA GLU A 218 11.32 6.33 26.43
C GLU A 218 9.89 5.79 26.33
N VAL A 219 9.75 4.46 26.27
CA VAL A 219 8.44 3.79 26.24
C VAL A 219 7.76 3.97 27.60
N SER A 220 6.73 4.81 27.65
CA SER A 220 5.99 5.08 28.89
C SER A 220 5.02 3.95 29.22
N GLU A 221 4.28 3.46 28.22
CA GLU A 221 3.20 2.49 28.42
C GLU A 221 2.98 1.67 27.14
N ILE A 222 2.69 0.37 27.30
CA ILE A 222 2.40 -0.56 26.20
C ILE A 222 0.97 -1.09 26.31
N PHE A 223 0.20 -0.88 25.24
CA PHE A 223 -1.11 -1.49 25.04
C PHE A 223 -1.20 -2.04 23.62
N PRO A 224 -2.18 -2.89 23.27
CA PRO A 224 -2.83 -3.90 24.09
C PRO A 224 -1.91 -5.11 24.37
N LYS A 225 -2.43 -6.21 24.93
CA LYS A 225 -1.61 -7.40 25.22
C LYS A 225 -1.32 -8.23 23.98
N VAL A 226 -0.23 -9.00 24.04
CA VAL A 226 0.10 -10.01 23.04
C VAL A 226 -1.10 -10.94 22.81
N GLY A 227 -1.45 -11.16 21.55
CA GLY A 227 -2.59 -11.98 21.16
C GLY A 227 -3.92 -11.24 21.04
N GLU A 228 -4.03 -9.98 21.46
CA GLU A 228 -5.24 -9.18 21.26
C GLU A 228 -5.34 -8.68 19.80
N LEU A 229 -6.58 -8.57 19.32
CA LEU A 229 -6.89 -8.04 18.00
C LEU A 229 -6.97 -6.52 18.08
N VAL A 230 -6.27 -5.86 17.18
CA VAL A 230 -6.22 -4.40 17.10
C VAL A 230 -6.80 -3.91 15.79
N GLY A 231 -7.63 -2.87 15.89
CA GLY A 231 -8.21 -2.17 14.75
C GLY A 231 -7.34 -1.01 14.28
N THR A 232 -7.76 -0.39 13.17
CA THR A 232 -7.15 0.82 12.64
C THR A 232 -7.70 2.07 13.34
N GLY A 233 -6.83 2.94 13.88
CA GLY A 233 -7.24 4.30 14.30
C GLY A 233 -6.66 4.81 15.63
N ALA A 234 -6.79 6.12 15.84
CA ALA A 234 -6.19 6.91 16.92
C ALA A 234 -6.63 6.54 18.36
N HIS A 235 -7.60 5.63 18.51
CA HIS A 235 -8.07 5.13 19.81
C HIS A 235 -7.43 3.81 20.25
N HIS A 236 -6.60 3.20 19.39
CA HIS A 236 -5.78 2.05 19.74
C HIS A 236 -4.35 2.55 19.93
N GLU A 237 -4.01 2.88 21.18
CA GLU A 237 -2.66 3.29 21.60
C GLU A 237 -1.81 2.03 21.74
N TYR A 238 -0.64 1.99 21.06
CA TYR A 238 0.23 0.82 21.14
C TYR A 238 1.43 1.05 22.05
N CYS A 239 1.95 2.27 21.98
CA CYS A 239 3.11 2.70 22.74
C CYS A 239 3.03 4.22 22.90
N ARG A 240 3.24 4.68 24.11
CA ARG A 240 3.44 6.09 24.44
C ARG A 240 4.94 6.33 24.58
N ILE A 241 5.48 7.35 23.92
CA ILE A 241 6.89 7.71 24.02
C ILE A 241 7.00 9.11 24.63
N GLY A 242 7.75 9.26 25.72
CA GLY A 242 7.98 10.51 26.45
C GLY A 242 9.42 10.70 26.93
#